data_AF-A0A848YAM2-F1
#
_entry.id   AF-A0A848YAM2-F1
#
_cell.length_a   1.000
_cell.length_b   1.000
_cell.length_c   1.000
_cell.angle_alpha   90.00
_cell.angle_beta   90.00
_cell.angle_gamma   90.00
#
_symmetry.space_group_name_H-M   'P 1'
#
loop_
_entity.id
_entity.type
_entity.pdbx_description
1 polymer ?
#
loop_
_entity_poly.entity_id
_entity_poly.type
_entity_poly.pdbx_seq_one_letter_code
_entity_poly.pdbx_strand_id
1 'polypeptide(L)'
;MAQLAATHAVGESIATFLRNTYPEPLRGDHPFSFTLATSDDLGNPDPFDGDTVSIFLYRIAVDQYLHPGGTSIRRNDSPRALPLDLHYMISAWTANDFAEHTVMTWVMAQLHWHPVLDRSNLSAAGGWAPADTVQVTPSNISQEDLT
;
A
#
# COMPACT_ATOMS: atom_id res chain seq x y z
N MET A 1 17.84 -7.05 -1.22
CA MET A 1 17.67 -6.13 -2.36
C MET A 1 16.30 -6.41 -2.92
N ALA A 2 15.40 -5.47 -2.77
CA ALA A 2 14.09 -5.49 -3.41
C ALA A 2 14.23 -5.83 -4.90
N GLN A 3 13.54 -6.87 -5.35
CA GLN A 3 13.47 -7.26 -6.77
C GLN A 3 12.40 -6.42 -7.49
N LEU A 4 12.27 -6.54 -8.82
CA LEU A 4 11.25 -5.81 -9.58
C LEU A 4 9.82 -6.04 -9.04
N ALA A 5 9.58 -7.23 -8.48
CA ALA A 5 8.30 -7.58 -7.84
C ALA A 5 8.05 -6.88 -6.50
N ALA A 6 9.02 -6.16 -5.94
CA ALA A 6 8.89 -5.50 -4.65
C ALA A 6 7.76 -4.46 -4.62
N THR A 7 7.57 -3.69 -5.69
CA THR A 7 6.48 -2.72 -5.79
C THR A 7 5.11 -3.39 -5.69
N HIS A 8 4.92 -4.49 -6.40
CA HIS A 8 3.69 -5.28 -6.29
C HIS A 8 3.56 -5.91 -4.89
N ALA A 9 4.66 -6.46 -4.37
CA ALA A 9 4.69 -7.07 -3.04
C ALA A 9 4.29 -6.10 -1.94
N VAL A 10 4.65 -4.81 -2.02
CA VAL A 10 4.19 -3.79 -1.06
C VAL A 10 2.67 -3.66 -1.06
N GLY A 11 2.05 -3.52 -2.24
CA GLY A 11 0.59 -3.42 -2.35
C GLY A 11 -0.13 -4.66 -1.81
N GLU A 12 0.37 -5.85 -2.16
CA GLU A 12 -0.14 -7.12 -1.62
C GLU A 12 0.01 -7.21 -0.09
N SER A 13 1.13 -6.71 0.45
CA SER A 13 1.39 -6.68 1.89
C SER A 13 0.40 -5.80 2.62
N ILE A 14 0.09 -4.61 2.07
CA ILE A 14 -0.89 -3.69 2.65
C ILE A 14 -2.28 -4.36 2.65
N ALA A 15 -2.71 -4.94 1.52
CA ALA A 15 -3.99 -5.64 1.44
C ALA A 15 -4.09 -6.81 2.43
N THR A 16 -3.01 -7.59 2.54
CA THR A 16 -2.92 -8.74 3.46
C THR A 16 -2.93 -8.28 4.91
N PHE A 17 -2.19 -7.22 5.24
CA PHE A 17 -2.15 -6.62 6.56
C PHE A 17 -3.52 -6.12 7.01
N LEU A 18 -4.22 -5.37 6.17
CA LEU A 18 -5.58 -4.90 6.45
C LEU A 18 -6.53 -6.08 6.66
N ARG A 19 -6.50 -7.07 5.77
CA ARG A 19 -7.35 -8.27 5.88
C ARG A 19 -7.15 -9.03 7.19
N ASN A 20 -5.89 -9.22 7.61
CA ASN A 20 -5.53 -9.98 8.80
C ASN A 20 -5.85 -9.22 10.10
N THR A 21 -5.77 -7.89 10.06
CA THR A 21 -6.03 -7.03 11.23
C THR A 21 -7.49 -6.58 11.34
N TYR A 22 -8.32 -6.88 10.34
CA TYR A 22 -9.72 -6.50 10.33
C TYR A 22 -10.46 -7.09 11.54
N PRO A 23 -11.09 -6.26 12.40
CA PRO A 23 -11.60 -6.71 13.67
C PRO A 23 -12.93 -7.45 13.49
N GLU A 24 -13.14 -8.49 14.29
CA GLU A 24 -14.31 -9.37 14.17
C GLU A 24 -15.67 -8.66 14.29
N PRO A 25 -15.86 -7.66 15.19
CA PRO A 25 -17.11 -6.91 15.25
C PRO A 25 -17.44 -6.22 13.93
N LEU A 26 -16.46 -5.56 13.30
CA LEU A 26 -16.66 -4.92 12.00
C LEU A 26 -16.84 -5.93 10.89
N ARG A 27 -16.11 -7.07 10.93
CA ARG A 27 -16.24 -8.14 9.93
C ARG A 27 -17.62 -8.79 9.94
N GLY A 28 -18.24 -8.93 11.11
CA GLY A 28 -19.59 -9.46 11.25
C GLY A 28 -20.67 -8.51 10.71
N ASP A 29 -20.52 -7.21 10.99
CA ASP A 29 -21.49 -6.20 10.55
C ASP A 29 -21.29 -5.81 9.07
N HIS A 30 -20.05 -5.79 8.60
CA HIS A 30 -19.63 -5.34 7.27
C HIS A 30 -18.51 -6.25 6.72
N PRO A 31 -18.81 -7.25 5.89
CA PRO A 31 -17.82 -8.20 5.40
C PRO A 31 -16.99 -7.63 4.24
N PHE A 32 -16.15 -6.62 4.51
CA PHE A 32 -15.30 -6.00 3.49
C PHE A 32 -14.17 -6.93 3.03
N SER A 33 -14.00 -7.02 1.71
CA SER A 33 -12.82 -7.61 1.08
C SER A 33 -11.74 -6.54 0.84
N PHE A 34 -10.46 -6.92 0.91
CA PHE A 34 -9.34 -5.99 0.65
C PHE A 34 -8.56 -6.50 -0.56
N THR A 35 -8.51 -5.72 -1.63
CA THR A 35 -7.93 -6.15 -2.92
C THR A 35 -7.00 -5.10 -3.50
N LEU A 36 -5.97 -5.57 -4.21
CA LEU A 36 -5.11 -4.71 -5.02
C LEU A 36 -5.81 -4.49 -6.36
N ALA A 37 -6.18 -3.23 -6.64
CA ALA A 37 -6.88 -2.87 -7.85
C ALA A 37 -5.92 -2.59 -9.00
N THR A 38 -6.35 -2.93 -10.20
CA THR A 38 -5.69 -2.59 -11.45
C THR A 38 -6.38 -1.42 -12.13
N SER A 39 -5.74 -0.83 -13.12
CA SER A 39 -6.37 0.22 -13.92
C SER A 39 -7.57 -0.29 -14.74
N ASP A 40 -7.59 -1.59 -15.06
CA ASP A 40 -8.71 -2.21 -15.76
C ASP A 40 -9.94 -2.29 -14.86
N ASP A 41 -9.74 -2.69 -13.60
CA ASP A 41 -10.80 -2.69 -12.59
C ASP A 41 -11.40 -1.28 -12.48
N LEU A 42 -10.59 -0.23 -12.28
CA LEU A 42 -11.10 1.13 -12.14
C LEU A 42 -11.81 1.71 -13.37
N GLY A 43 -11.59 1.13 -14.56
CA GLY A 43 -12.28 1.51 -15.79
C GLY A 43 -13.65 0.87 -15.97
N ASN A 44 -13.97 -0.15 -15.17
CA ASN A 44 -15.22 -0.88 -15.23
C ASN A 44 -16.31 -0.19 -14.37
N PRO A 45 -17.55 -0.02 -14.86
CA PRO A 45 -18.65 0.52 -14.06
C PRO A 45 -19.01 -0.30 -12.82
N ASP A 46 -18.81 -1.62 -12.84
CA ASP A 46 -18.96 -2.50 -11.67
C ASP A 46 -17.64 -3.25 -11.44
N PRO A 47 -16.66 -2.59 -10.81
CA PRO A 47 -15.29 -3.10 -10.73
C PRO A 47 -15.10 -4.19 -9.66
N PHE A 48 -15.98 -4.25 -8.67
CA PHE A 48 -15.86 -5.15 -7.52
C PHE A 48 -17.21 -5.77 -7.15
N ASP A 49 -17.20 -7.08 -6.88
CA ASP A 49 -18.36 -7.79 -6.38
C ASP A 49 -18.50 -7.60 -4.87
N GLY A 50 -19.52 -6.86 -4.43
CA GLY A 50 -19.83 -6.65 -3.02
C GLY A 50 -18.95 -5.62 -2.31
N ASP A 51 -19.01 -5.62 -0.98
CA ASP A 51 -18.31 -4.63 -0.15
C ASP A 51 -16.79 -4.83 -0.22
N THR A 52 -16.09 -3.90 -0.88
CA THR A 52 -14.66 -4.04 -1.19
C THR A 52 -13.89 -2.77 -0.91
N VAL A 53 -12.70 -2.89 -0.32
CA VAL A 53 -11.71 -1.83 -0.22
C VAL A 53 -10.62 -2.10 -1.24
N SER A 54 -10.58 -1.23 -2.25
CA SER A 54 -9.58 -1.23 -3.30
C SER A 54 -8.33 -0.48 -2.88
N ILE A 55 -7.16 -1.01 -3.27
CA ILE A 55 -5.86 -0.38 -3.10
C ILE A 55 -5.24 -0.23 -4.47
N PHE A 56 -5.07 1.01 -4.94
CA PHE A 56 -4.59 1.30 -6.29
C PHE A 56 -3.28 2.09 -6.26
N LEU A 57 -2.24 1.58 -6.93
CA LEU A 57 -0.97 2.28 -7.09
C LEU A 57 -1.08 3.25 -8.27
N TYR A 58 -1.29 4.53 -7.99
CA TYR A 58 -1.50 5.54 -9.05
C TYR A 58 -0.22 6.27 -9.46
N ARG A 59 0.80 6.28 -8.60
CA ARG A 59 2.06 6.97 -8.88
C ARG A 59 3.26 6.28 -8.21
N ILE A 60 4.34 6.17 -8.99
CA ILE A 60 5.66 5.77 -8.52
C ILE A 60 6.60 6.95 -8.77
N ALA A 61 7.25 7.44 -7.73
CA ALA A 61 8.23 8.51 -7.80
C ALA A 61 9.57 8.04 -7.23
N VAL A 62 10.65 8.71 -7.61
CA VAL A 62 11.96 8.52 -6.96
C VAL A 62 12.04 9.55 -5.85
N ASP A 63 12.33 9.10 -4.63
CA ASP A 63 12.60 10.04 -3.54
C ASP A 63 13.94 10.73 -3.80
N GLN A 64 13.88 12.02 -4.08
CA GLN A 64 15.07 12.85 -4.36
C GLN A 64 15.77 13.30 -3.07
N TYR A 65 15.09 13.23 -1.92
CA TYR A 65 15.61 13.61 -0.61
C TYR A 65 16.41 12.48 0.03
N LEU A 66 16.05 11.22 -0.26
CA LEU A 66 16.90 10.05 -0.05
C LEU A 66 18.03 10.04 -1.09
N HIS A 67 18.94 11.02 -1.02
CA HIS A 67 20.17 10.97 -1.79
C HIS A 67 20.88 9.64 -1.49
N PRO A 68 21.20 8.80 -2.50
CA PRO A 68 22.07 7.66 -2.29
C PRO A 68 23.49 8.23 -2.12
N GLY A 69 23.78 8.74 -0.94
CA GLY A 69 24.84 9.71 -0.69
C GLY A 69 25.42 9.59 0.71
N GLY A 70 26.02 8.45 1.00
CA GLY A 70 26.96 8.25 2.10
C GLY A 70 28.14 7.44 1.58
N THR A 71 29.29 8.10 1.44
CA THR A 71 30.56 7.60 0.92
C THR A 71 30.94 6.19 1.38
N SER A 72 31.10 5.28 0.42
CA SER A 72 32.24 4.37 0.50
C SER A 72 32.87 4.26 -0.87
N ILE A 73 34.15 4.62 -0.93
CA ILE A 73 35.09 4.10 -1.92
C ILE A 73 35.18 2.59 -1.64
N ARG A 74 34.14 1.83 -1.97
CA ARG A 74 34.20 0.39 -2.06
C ARG A 74 34.06 0.05 -3.51
N ARG A 75 35.19 -0.39 -4.07
CA ARG A 75 35.26 -1.32 -5.18
C ARG A 75 34.35 -2.51 -4.84
N ASN A 76 33.07 -2.42 -5.15
CA ASN A 76 32.19 -3.56 -5.21
C ASN A 76 31.04 -3.23 -6.15
N ASP A 77 30.85 -4.13 -7.11
CA ASP A 77 29.95 -4.10 -8.26
C ASP A 77 28.46 -4.23 -7.86
N SER A 78 28.09 -3.75 -6.68
CA SER A 78 26.73 -3.88 -6.17
C SER A 78 25.84 -2.81 -6.81
N PRO A 79 24.71 -3.19 -7.43
CA PRO A 79 23.79 -2.23 -8.01
C PRO A 79 23.31 -1.23 -6.95
N ARG A 80 23.35 0.05 -7.32
CA ARG A 80 22.93 1.17 -6.47
C ARG A 80 21.42 1.05 -6.22
N ALA A 81 21.02 1.09 -4.95
CA ALA A 81 19.60 1.08 -4.59
C ALA A 81 18.90 2.35 -5.10
N LEU A 82 17.72 2.19 -5.69
CA LEU A 82 16.86 3.27 -6.14
C LEU A 82 15.80 3.53 -5.05
N PRO A 83 15.82 4.68 -4.36
CA PRO A 83 14.78 5.01 -3.41
C PRO A 83 13.48 5.31 -4.17
N LEU A 84 12.39 4.66 -3.79
CA LEU A 84 11.09 4.77 -4.44
C LEU A 84 10.04 5.24 -3.44
N ASP A 85 9.26 6.23 -3.85
CA ASP A 85 8.03 6.65 -3.21
C ASP A 85 6.85 6.04 -3.97
N LEU A 86 6.03 5.26 -3.25
CA LEU A 86 4.86 4.57 -3.81
C LEU A 86 3.59 5.23 -3.27
N HIS A 87 2.80 5.81 -4.15
CA HIS A 87 1.56 6.48 -3.76
C HIS A 87 0.35 5.59 -4.07
N TYR A 88 -0.32 5.16 -3.01
CA TYR A 88 -1.52 4.35 -3.09
C TYR A 88 -2.76 5.19 -2.82
N MET A 89 -3.79 4.99 -3.65
CA MET A 89 -5.14 5.47 -3.42
C MET A 89 -5.96 4.31 -2.85
N ILE A 90 -6.66 4.55 -1.74
CA ILE A 90 -7.51 3.55 -1.10
C ILE A 90 -8.95 4.04 -1.15
N SER A 91 -9.84 3.20 -1.67
CA SER A 91 -11.26 3.55 -1.87
C SER A 91 -12.15 2.38 -1.45
N ALA A 92 -13.23 2.68 -0.74
CA ALA A 92 -14.24 1.70 -0.35
C ALA A 92 -15.39 1.72 -1.35
N TRP A 93 -15.87 0.53 -1.71
CA TRP A 93 -16.93 0.27 -2.66
C TRP A 93 -18.03 -0.47 -1.91
N THR A 94 -19.15 0.19 -1.67
CA THR A 94 -20.31 -0.36 -0.97
C THR A 94 -21.55 0.44 -1.31
N ALA A 95 -22.73 -0.14 -1.11
CA ALA A 95 -24.00 0.56 -1.23
C ALA A 95 -24.41 1.30 0.07
N ASN A 96 -23.64 1.15 1.15
CA ASN A 96 -23.95 1.68 2.48
C ASN A 96 -22.92 2.74 2.91
N ASP A 97 -23.38 3.99 3.02
CA ASP A 97 -22.58 5.15 3.40
C ASP A 97 -21.97 5.04 4.81
N PHE A 98 -22.72 4.52 5.77
CA PHE A 98 -22.23 4.29 7.13
C PHE A 98 -21.12 3.24 7.15
N ALA A 99 -21.30 2.14 6.41
CA ALA A 99 -20.29 1.09 6.28
C ALA A 99 -19.02 1.63 5.62
N GLU A 100 -19.18 2.42 4.54
CA GLU A 100 -18.10 3.05 3.79
C GLU A 100 -17.21 3.94 4.67
N HIS A 101 -17.82 4.88 5.40
CA HIS A 101 -17.08 5.79 6.25
C HIS A 101 -16.45 5.07 7.45
N THR A 102 -17.13 4.07 8.00
CA THR A 102 -16.63 3.28 9.14
C THR A 102 -15.40 2.48 8.75
N VAL A 103 -15.45 1.75 7.62
CA VAL A 103 -14.29 0.98 7.15
C VAL A 103 -13.13 1.90 6.79
N MET A 104 -13.38 3.03 6.12
CA MET A 104 -12.32 3.96 5.74
C MET A 104 -11.65 4.60 6.96
N THR A 105 -12.43 4.96 7.98
CA THR A 105 -11.91 5.46 9.25
C THR A 105 -11.03 4.41 9.93
N TRP A 106 -11.46 3.16 9.95
CA TRP A 106 -10.69 2.05 10.50
C TRP A 106 -9.39 1.82 9.71
N VAL A 107 -9.42 1.81 8.37
CA VAL A 107 -8.23 1.66 7.52
C VAL A 107 -7.21 2.76 7.83
N MET A 108 -7.64 4.02 7.88
CA MET A 108 -6.76 5.14 8.18
C MET A 108 -6.15 5.04 9.58
N ALA A 109 -6.94 4.68 10.60
CA ALA A 109 -6.43 4.46 11.94
C ALA A 109 -5.40 3.32 11.99
N GLN A 110 -5.67 2.23 11.28
CA GLN A 110 -4.79 1.06 11.25
C GLN A 110 -3.45 1.36 10.58
N LEU A 111 -3.45 2.09 9.46
CA LEU A 111 -2.21 2.54 8.79
C LEU A 111 -1.46 3.58 9.62
N HIS A 112 -2.17 4.44 10.36
CA HIS A 112 -1.55 5.42 11.24
C HIS A 112 -0.86 4.78 12.45
N TRP A 113 -1.48 3.76 13.06
CA TRP A 113 -0.89 3.05 14.21
C TRP A 113 0.22 2.08 13.83
N HIS A 114 0.23 1.59 12.59
CA HIS A 114 1.25 0.67 12.08
C HIS A 114 1.97 1.24 10.85
N PRO A 115 2.74 2.35 11.01
CA PRO A 115 3.36 3.05 9.89
C PRO A 115 4.61 2.37 9.35
N VAL A 116 5.04 1.24 9.95
CA VAL A 116 6.23 0.51 9.51
C VAL A 116 5.86 -0.93 9.20
N LEU A 117 6.04 -1.33 7.95
CA LEU A 117 5.94 -2.70 7.50
C LEU A 117 7.34 -3.32 7.49
N ASP A 118 7.56 -4.25 8.41
CA ASP A 118 8.79 -5.03 8.47
C ASP A 118 8.65 -6.34 7.67
N ARG A 119 9.73 -7.13 7.62
CA ARG A 119 9.76 -8.40 6.92
C ARG A 119 8.63 -9.38 7.31
N SER A 120 8.08 -9.29 8.52
CA SER A 120 7.00 -10.18 8.95
C SER A 120 5.66 -9.86 8.29
N ASN A 121 5.48 -8.60 7.90
CA ASN A 121 4.28 -8.12 7.21
C ASN A 121 4.46 -8.02 5.69
N LEU A 122 5.72 -8.00 5.21
CA LEU A 122 6.04 -7.91 3.80
C LEU A 122 5.94 -9.27 3.08
N SER A 123 5.26 -9.28 1.94
CA SER A 123 5.14 -10.43 1.05
C SER A 123 6.52 -10.90 0.58
N ALA A 124 6.76 -12.21 0.67
CA ALA A 124 8.04 -12.82 0.30
C ALA A 124 8.42 -12.61 -1.18
N ALA A 125 7.43 -12.29 -2.04
CA ALA A 125 7.63 -12.03 -3.45
C ALA A 125 8.58 -10.85 -3.75
N GLY A 126 8.75 -9.92 -2.80
CA GLY A 126 9.61 -8.74 -2.98
C GLY A 126 11.12 -8.98 -2.85
N GLY A 127 11.56 -10.15 -2.36
CA GLY A 127 12.99 -10.45 -2.22
C GLY A 127 13.71 -9.61 -1.15
N TRP A 128 12.99 -9.24 -0.09
CA TRP A 128 13.45 -8.34 0.98
C TRP A 128 14.65 -8.91 1.75
N ALA A 129 15.64 -8.05 2.00
CA ALA A 129 16.71 -8.33 2.93
C ALA A 129 16.20 -8.21 4.39
N PRO A 130 16.91 -8.80 5.38
CA PRO A 130 16.47 -8.77 6.78
C PRO A 130 16.31 -7.36 7.38
N ALA A 131 16.98 -6.35 6.81
CA ALA A 131 16.94 -4.97 7.27
C ALA A 131 16.06 -4.06 6.40
N ASP A 132 15.39 -4.61 5.38
CA ASP A 132 14.49 -3.82 4.52
C ASP A 132 13.20 -3.53 5.28
N THR A 133 12.83 -2.25 5.34
CA THR A 133 11.59 -1.77 5.95
C THR A 133 10.88 -0.84 4.97
N VAL A 134 9.55 -0.82 5.03
CA VAL A 134 8.71 0.09 4.25
C VAL A 134 7.97 0.99 5.22
N GLN A 135 8.09 2.31 5.03
CA GLN A 135 7.37 3.29 5.83
C GLN A 135 6.09 3.72 5.09
N VAL A 136 4.96 3.62 5.78
CA VAL A 136 3.66 4.09 5.32
C VAL A 136 3.38 5.42 5.99
N THR A 137 3.05 6.42 5.19
CA THR A 137 2.68 7.75 5.69
C THR A 137 1.43 8.23 4.96
N PRO A 138 0.40 8.74 5.67
CA PRO A 138 -0.72 9.38 5.02
C PRO A 138 -0.26 10.58 4.18
N SER A 139 -0.62 10.62 2.91
CA SER A 139 -0.36 11.76 2.02
C SER A 139 -1.65 12.50 1.72
N ASN A 140 -1.60 13.83 1.71
CA ASN A 140 -2.68 14.63 1.16
C ASN A 140 -2.58 14.60 -0.37
N ILE A 141 -3.68 14.27 -1.04
CA ILE A 141 -3.80 14.47 -2.50
C ILE A 141 -4.12 15.95 -2.74
N SER A 142 -3.35 16.61 -3.60
CA SER A 142 -3.66 17.98 -4.03
C SER A 142 -4.82 17.93 -5.02
N GLN A 143 -5.65 18.98 -5.05
CA GLN A 143 -6.83 19.04 -5.92
C GLN A 143 -6.45 19.01 -7.42
N GLU A 144 -5.22 19.44 -7.75
CA GLU A 144 -4.61 19.36 -9.08
C GLU A 144 -4.25 17.93 -9.52
N ASP A 145 -4.05 16.99 -8.58
CA ASP A 145 -3.79 15.57 -8.89
C ASP A 145 -5.09 14.80 -9.19
N LEU A 146 -6.26 15.39 -8.93
CA LEU A 146 -7.59 14.80 -9.13
C LEU A 146 -8.28 15.22 -10.44
N THR A 147 -7.75 16.23 -11.15
CA THR A 147 -8.36 16.83 -12.36
C THR A 147 -7.61 16.45 -13.63
#